data_AF-A0A366HA07-F1
#
_entry.id   AF-A0A366HA07-F1
#
_cell.length_a   1.000
_cell.length_b   1.000
_cell.length_c   1.000
_cell.angle_alpha   90.00
_cell.angle_beta   90.00
_cell.angle_gamma   90.00
#
_symmetry.space_group_name_H-M   'P 1'
#
loop_
_entity.id
_entity.type
_entity.pdbx_description
1 polymer ?
#
loop_
_entity_poly.entity_id
_entity_poly.type
_entity_poly.pdbx_seq_one_letter_code
_entity_poly.pdbx_strand_id
1 'polypeptide(L)'
;MKTSISALTIAISLTSGIFAVAHAQEATPASQQRTQSTTVSEQVKSDLIDWRKAGFDAQSYDALSYDVFGADYQQRYAKYQELRKLHAPQTAQD
;
A
#
# COMPACT_ATOMS: atom_id res chain seq x y z
N MET A 1 1.46 -46.59 -11.35
CA MET A 1 1.07 -46.40 -9.93
C MET A 1 2.32 -46.24 -9.09
N LYS A 2 2.44 -45.12 -8.35
CA LYS A 2 3.19 -44.97 -7.09
C LYS A 2 3.12 -43.50 -6.68
N THR A 3 2.09 -43.17 -5.91
CA THR A 3 1.93 -41.88 -5.21
C THR A 3 2.64 -41.99 -3.87
N SER A 4 3.70 -41.20 -3.67
CA SER A 4 4.34 -41.05 -2.37
C SER A 4 3.78 -39.80 -1.69
N ILE A 5 3.03 -39.99 -0.61
CA ILE A 5 2.51 -38.92 0.24
C ILE A 5 3.54 -38.70 1.34
N SER A 6 4.25 -37.57 1.31
CA SER A 6 5.13 -37.17 2.40
C SER A 6 4.29 -36.52 3.51
N ALA A 7 4.18 -37.21 4.64
CA ALA A 7 3.61 -36.65 5.86
C ALA A 7 4.62 -35.66 6.47
N LEU A 8 4.21 -34.39 6.61
CA LEU A 8 4.97 -33.36 7.33
C LEU A 8 4.57 -33.41 8.81
N THR A 9 5.47 -33.87 9.66
CA THR A 9 5.29 -33.89 11.11
C THR A 9 5.52 -32.49 11.68
N ILE A 10 4.49 -31.87 12.27
CA ILE A 10 4.62 -30.60 12.99
C ILE A 10 5.11 -30.90 14.41
N ALA A 11 6.36 -30.55 14.72
CA ALA A 11 6.88 -30.59 16.08
C ALA A 11 6.52 -29.28 16.79
N ILE A 12 5.60 -29.37 17.76
CA ILE A 12 5.26 -28.27 18.68
C ILE A 12 6.20 -28.36 19.87
N SER A 13 7.23 -27.52 19.92
CA SER A 13 8.07 -27.36 21.11
C SER A 13 7.49 -26.29 22.03
N LEU A 14 6.82 -26.72 23.09
CA LEU A 14 6.42 -25.88 24.22
C LEU A 14 7.58 -25.86 25.23
N THR A 15 8.47 -24.88 25.13
CA THR A 15 9.44 -24.59 26.21
C THR A 15 9.07 -23.28 26.87
N SER A 16 8.37 -23.40 27.99
CA SER A 16 8.29 -22.39 29.05
C SER A 16 9.71 -22.11 29.57
N GLY A 17 10.21 -20.89 29.37
CA GLY A 17 11.54 -20.49 29.79
C GLY A 17 11.62 -18.99 30.06
N ILE A 18 11.50 -18.64 31.34
CA ILE A 18 12.06 -17.49 32.07
C ILE A 18 12.67 -16.35 31.22
N PHE A 19 12.06 -15.16 31.33
CA PHE A 19 12.54 -13.89 30.78
C PHE A 19 13.95 -13.57 31.29
N ALA A 20 14.94 -13.64 30.41
CA ALA A 20 16.20 -12.93 30.55
C ALA A 20 16.17 -11.74 29.58
N VAL A 21 15.87 -10.55 30.11
CA VAL A 21 16.01 -9.30 29.38
C VAL A 21 17.50 -9.00 29.24
N ALA A 22 18.04 -9.20 28.03
CA ALA A 22 19.35 -8.72 27.65
C ALA A 22 19.20 -7.29 27.11
N HIS A 23 19.49 -6.30 27.95
CA HIS A 23 19.66 -4.91 27.50
C HIS A 23 21.05 -4.78 26.86
N ALA A 24 21.16 -5.07 25.57
CA ALA A 24 22.28 -4.62 24.76
C ALA A 24 22.04 -3.15 24.34
N GLN A 25 22.50 -2.25 25.20
CA GLN A 25 22.87 -0.86 24.92
C GLN A 25 24.11 -0.94 23.99
N GLU A 26 24.26 -0.34 22.81
CA GLU A 26 24.06 1.02 22.33
C GLU A 26 24.19 1.01 20.80
N ALA A 27 23.27 1.68 20.09
CA ALA A 27 23.56 2.46 18.90
C ALA A 27 22.30 3.27 18.55
N THR A 28 22.29 4.51 19.05
CA THR A 28 21.64 5.70 18.47
C THR A 28 20.18 5.56 18.02
N PRO A 29 19.23 6.35 18.58
CA PRO A 29 17.98 6.56 17.91
C PRO A 29 18.30 7.39 16.66
N ALA A 30 18.50 6.73 15.52
CA ALA A 30 18.10 7.31 14.26
C ALA A 30 16.58 7.42 14.34
N SER A 31 16.12 8.44 15.07
CA SER A 31 14.94 9.19 14.69
C SER A 31 15.14 9.41 13.20
N GLN A 32 14.50 8.56 12.40
CA GLN A 32 14.30 8.82 11.00
C GLN A 32 13.47 10.09 11.00
N GLN A 33 14.18 11.21 11.08
CA GLN A 33 13.72 12.51 10.70
C GLN A 33 13.33 12.27 9.25
N ARG A 34 12.07 11.86 9.06
CA ARG A 34 11.42 11.79 7.79
C ARG A 34 11.43 13.24 7.39
N THR A 35 12.50 13.66 6.73
CA THR A 35 12.59 14.91 6.00
C THR A 35 11.46 14.78 5.01
N GLN A 36 10.28 15.24 5.44
CA GLN A 36 9.12 15.38 4.60
C GLN A 36 9.60 16.36 3.55
N SER A 37 10.03 15.83 2.42
CA SER A 37 10.32 16.64 1.26
C SER A 37 9.00 17.33 0.95
N THR A 38 8.95 18.63 1.24
CA THR A 38 7.77 19.49 1.00
C THR A 38 7.44 19.59 -0.49
N THR A 39 8.28 19.02 -1.35
CA THR A 39 8.10 18.96 -2.80
C THR A 39 7.21 17.79 -3.18
N VAL A 40 5.99 18.11 -3.60
CA VAL A 40 5.10 17.17 -4.29
C VAL A 40 5.70 16.79 -5.64
N SER A 41 5.86 15.49 -5.91
CA SER A 41 6.42 15.02 -7.17
C SER A 41 5.50 15.34 -8.36
N GLU A 42 6.06 15.47 -9.57
CA GLU A 42 5.27 15.65 -10.79
C GLU A 42 4.29 14.50 -11.01
N GLN A 43 4.64 13.28 -10.57
CA GLN A 43 3.72 12.15 -10.59
C GLN A 43 2.47 12.40 -9.74
N VAL A 44 2.64 12.90 -8.52
CA VAL A 44 1.49 13.18 -7.64
C VAL A 44 0.64 14.31 -8.22
N LYS A 45 1.24 15.31 -8.86
CA LYS A 45 0.48 16.37 -9.55
C LYS A 45 -0.35 15.79 -10.72
N SER A 46 0.21 14.89 -11.51
CA SER A 46 -0.51 14.21 -12.60
C SER A 46 -1.65 13.34 -12.06
N ASP A 47 -1.37 12.53 -11.04
CA ASP A 47 -2.36 11.66 -10.40
C ASP A 47 -3.54 12.50 -9.87
N LEU A 48 -3.30 13.68 -9.27
CA LEU A 48 -4.36 14.60 -8.81
C LEU A 48 -5.20 15.20 -9.94
N ILE A 49 -4.60 15.47 -11.10
CA ILE A 49 -5.34 15.96 -12.28
C ILE A 49 -6.26 14.86 -12.80
N ASP A 50 -5.76 13.63 -12.91
CA ASP A 50 -6.55 12.49 -13.39
C ASP A 50 -7.65 12.11 -12.40
N TRP A 51 -7.37 12.18 -11.11
CA TRP A 51 -8.34 12.01 -10.04
C TRP A 51 -9.52 13.00 -10.19
N ARG A 52 -9.21 14.28 -10.44
CA ARG A 52 -10.25 15.30 -10.68
C ARG A 52 -11.01 15.06 -11.98
N LYS A 53 -10.33 14.71 -13.09
CA LYS A 53 -10.97 14.38 -14.37
C LYS A 53 -11.87 13.15 -14.29
N ALA A 54 -11.55 12.22 -13.40
CA ALA A 54 -12.37 11.06 -13.09
C ALA A 54 -13.64 11.41 -12.30
N GLY A 55 -13.74 12.64 -11.79
CA GLY A 55 -14.89 13.15 -11.05
C GLY A 55 -14.71 13.10 -9.54
N PHE A 56 -13.48 12.99 -9.02
CA PHE A 56 -13.22 13.12 -7.60
C PHE A 56 -12.80 14.55 -7.24
N ASP A 57 -13.78 15.45 -7.20
CA ASP A 57 -13.63 16.80 -6.68
C ASP A 57 -14.12 16.92 -5.22
N ALA A 58 -13.96 18.10 -4.63
CA ALA A 58 -14.34 18.34 -3.24
C ALA A 58 -15.85 18.15 -2.98
N GLN A 59 -16.72 18.37 -3.98
CA GLN A 59 -18.16 18.19 -3.83
C GLN A 59 -18.54 16.71 -3.86
N SER A 60 -17.84 15.94 -4.70
CA SER A 60 -18.04 14.49 -4.80
C SER A 60 -17.50 13.74 -3.58
N TYR A 61 -16.57 14.33 -2.82
CA TYR A 61 -15.91 13.67 -1.69
C TYR A 61 -16.91 13.18 -0.66
N ASP A 62 -17.79 14.04 -0.15
CA ASP A 62 -18.74 13.65 0.91
C ASP A 62 -19.70 12.55 0.44
N ALA A 63 -20.18 12.64 -0.80
CA ALA A 63 -21.11 11.66 -1.37
C ALA A 63 -20.45 10.29 -1.61
N LEU A 64 -19.21 10.29 -2.12
CA LEU A 64 -18.50 9.06 -2.48
C LEU A 64 -17.76 8.42 -1.32
N SER A 65 -17.46 9.18 -0.26
CA SER A 65 -16.81 8.65 0.96
C SER A 65 -17.72 7.73 1.76
N TYR A 66 -19.03 7.90 1.63
CA TYR A 66 -20.02 7.08 2.35
C TYR A 66 -20.16 5.68 1.75
N ASP A 67 -19.99 5.55 0.43
CA ASP A 67 -20.10 4.26 -0.27
C ASP A 67 -18.99 4.08 -1.32
N VAL A 68 -17.80 3.72 -0.83
CA VAL A 68 -16.63 3.41 -1.69
C VAL A 68 -16.79 2.10 -2.47
N PHE A 69 -17.79 1.28 -2.14
CA PHE A 69 -18.11 0.05 -2.88
C PHE A 69 -19.27 0.25 -3.86
N GLY A 70 -19.93 1.40 -3.81
CA GLY A 70 -21.04 1.78 -4.67
C GLY A 70 -20.64 1.93 -6.13
N ALA A 71 -21.62 1.76 -7.02
CA ALA A 71 -21.41 1.83 -8.46
C ALA A 71 -20.77 3.15 -8.90
N ASP A 72 -21.19 4.27 -8.31
CA ASP A 72 -20.67 5.59 -8.63
C ASP A 72 -19.18 5.74 -8.29
N TYR A 73 -18.76 5.24 -7.12
CA TYR A 73 -17.33 5.25 -6.76
C TYR A 73 -16.54 4.34 -7.70
N GLN A 74 -17.01 3.11 -7.91
CA GLN A 74 -16.31 2.11 -8.74
C GLN A 74 -16.15 2.58 -10.19
N GLN A 75 -17.18 3.20 -10.77
CA GLN A 75 -17.13 3.76 -12.12
C GLN A 75 -16.08 4.87 -12.24
N ARG A 76 -16.06 5.81 -11.28
CA ARG A 76 -15.07 6.91 -11.27
C ARG A 76 -13.67 6.39 -11.03
N TYR A 77 -13.52 5.40 -10.14
CA TYR A 77 -12.23 4.76 -9.90
C TYR A 77 -11.70 4.04 -11.13
N ALA A 78 -12.55 3.33 -11.88
CA ALA A 78 -12.17 2.72 -13.15
C ALA A 78 -11.67 3.76 -14.16
N LYS A 79 -12.41 4.87 -14.30
CA LYS A 79 -12.00 6.01 -15.16
C LYS A 79 -10.66 6.60 -14.73
N TYR A 80 -10.43 6.76 -13.42
CA TYR A 80 -9.13 7.20 -12.90
C TYR A 80 -8.00 6.24 -13.29
N GLN A 81 -8.21 4.93 -13.16
CA GLN A 81 -7.21 3.93 -13.54
C GLN A 81 -6.87 3.97 -15.03
N GLU A 82 -7.85 4.21 -15.90
CA GLU A 82 -7.62 4.38 -17.33
C GLU A 82 -6.77 5.62 -17.62
N LEU A 83 -7.13 6.78 -17.06
CA LEU A 83 -6.38 8.02 -17.22
C LEU A 83 -4.95 7.89 -16.72
N ARG A 84 -4.78 7.27 -15.54
CA ARG A 84 -3.46 7.07 -14.94
C ARG A 84 -2.55 6.21 -15.81
N LYS A 85 -3.07 5.18 -16.49
CA LYS A 85 -2.27 4.36 -17.41
C LYS A 85 -1.77 5.14 -18.62
N LEU A 86 -2.54 6.13 -19.10
CA LEU A 86 -2.15 6.98 -20.22
C LEU A 86 -1.04 7.96 -19.84
N HIS A 87 -1.01 8.41 -18.58
CA HIS A 87 -0.05 9.39 -18.10
C HIS A 87 1.03 8.79 -17.18
N ALA A 88 1.00 7.49 -16.94
CA ALA A 88 2.03 6.81 -16.19
C ALA A 88 3.36 6.97 -16.93
N PRO A 89 4.42 7.46 -16.29
CA PRO A 89 5.73 7.50 -16.90
C PRO A 89 6.11 6.07 -17.26
N GLN A 90 6.54 5.86 -18.51
CA GLN A 90 7.10 4.61 -18.99
C GLN A 90 8.43 4.34 -18.27
N THR A 91 8.38 3.91 -17.01
CA THR A 91 9.53 3.42 -16.26
C THR A 91 9.29 1.96 -15.91
N ALA A 92 9.12 1.13 -16.93
CA ALA A 92 9.14 -0.33 -16.81
C ALA A 92 9.24 -0.97 -18.20
N GLN A 93 10.44 -0.93 -18.81
CA GLN A 93 10.98 -1.99 -19.67
C GLN A 93 12.39 -1.58 -20.13
N ASP A 94 13.39 -1.97 -19.34
CA ASP A 94 14.72 -2.41 -19.79
C ASP A 94 15.08 -3.66 -18.97
#